data_AF-A0A843BKJ9-F1
#
_entry.id   AF-A0A843BKJ9-F1
#
_cell.length_a   1.000
_cell.length_b   1.000
_cell.length_c   1.000
_cell.angle_alpha   90.00
_cell.angle_beta   90.00
_cell.angle_gamma   90.00
#
_symmetry.space_group_name_H-M   'P 1'
#
loop_
_entity.id
_entity.type
_entity.pdbx_description
1 polymer ?
#
loop_
_entity_poly.entity_id
_entity_poly.type
_entity_poly.pdbx_seq_one_letter_code
_entity_poly.pdbx_strand_id
1 'polypeptide(L)'
;MSQLGVEHRSKIEWQILNAFHNSDKPLTLMAVIKECKFLEHRDVISCILYDMKNKELLEVTDRIKQGTVLITKFKTTDKAEKDYFDIDCSQIGTAEDISYVTQKAIKHYRELGYFIAVANQDIQKGKYRTDLVAYNYEEKSAISVEIESHNEVVSHFNHVLLNMTKWKELGFAECHVWSKNKKINEIKEMIDEHEIKYKVKTFVIS
;
A
#
# COMPACT_ATOMS: atom_id res chain seq x y z
N MET A 1 -5.76 -8.70 9.03
CA MET A 1 -6.60 -7.90 8.11
C MET A 1 -7.10 -8.82 7.01
N SER A 2 -8.40 -9.17 7.00
CA SER A 2 -9.00 -10.11 6.02
C SER A 2 -9.28 -9.47 4.65
N GLN A 3 -9.10 -8.15 4.53
CA GLN A 3 -9.41 -7.37 3.34
C GLN A 3 -8.23 -7.26 2.37
N LEU A 4 -7.07 -7.84 2.65
CA LEU A 4 -5.87 -7.69 1.82
C LEU A 4 -5.79 -8.79 0.75
N GLY A 5 -5.39 -8.41 -0.48
CA GLY A 5 -5.03 -9.36 -1.53
C GLY A 5 -3.67 -10.04 -1.33
N VAL A 6 -2.86 -9.51 -0.40
CA VAL A 6 -1.52 -10.02 -0.07
C VAL A 6 -1.28 -10.05 1.44
N GLU A 7 -0.24 -10.77 1.86
CA GLU A 7 0.13 -10.84 3.28
C GLU A 7 0.59 -9.47 3.80
N HIS A 8 0.03 -9.02 4.92
CA HIS A 8 0.47 -7.81 5.60
C HIS A 8 1.91 -7.98 6.12
N ARG A 9 2.77 -7.01 5.83
CA ARG A 9 4.17 -7.02 6.27
C ARG A 9 4.37 -6.21 7.55
N SER A 10 5.38 -6.55 8.33
CA SER A 10 5.81 -5.68 9.44
C SER A 10 6.41 -4.38 8.90
N LYS A 11 6.48 -3.34 9.75
CA LYS A 11 7.10 -2.05 9.38
C LYS A 11 8.50 -2.23 8.80
N ILE A 12 9.33 -3.05 9.46
CA ILE A 12 10.72 -3.30 9.04
C ILE A 12 10.75 -4.05 7.70
N GLU A 13 9.97 -5.14 7.55
CA GLU A 13 9.90 -5.87 6.27
C GLU A 13 9.44 -4.96 5.12
N TRP A 14 8.46 -4.09 5.37
CA TRP A 14 7.96 -3.14 4.37
C TRP A 14 9.00 -2.07 3.98
N GLN A 15 9.73 -1.54 4.96
CA GLN A 15 10.83 -0.61 4.69
C GLN A 15 11.95 -1.29 3.87
N ILE A 16 12.28 -2.54 4.20
CA ILE A 16 13.24 -3.34 3.43
C ILE A 16 12.77 -3.53 1.99
N LEU A 17 11.52 -3.97 1.76
CA LEU A 17 10.97 -4.16 0.42
C LEU A 17 11.01 -2.87 -0.40
N ASN A 18 10.62 -1.73 0.19
CA ASN A 18 10.70 -0.43 -0.48
C ASN A 18 12.14 -0.05 -0.84
N ALA A 19 13.11 -0.31 0.04
CA ALA A 19 14.51 -0.01 -0.24
C ALA A 19 15.05 -0.83 -1.43
N PHE A 20 14.67 -2.10 -1.53
CA PHE A 20 15.04 -2.93 -2.69
C PHE A 20 14.34 -2.47 -3.98
N HIS A 21 13.02 -2.24 -3.94
CA HIS A 21 12.28 -1.79 -5.12
C HIS A 21 12.77 -0.44 -5.67
N ASN A 22 13.19 0.48 -4.78
CA ASN A 22 13.72 1.78 -5.18
C ASN A 22 15.20 1.72 -5.61
N SER A 23 15.83 0.53 -5.62
CA SER A 23 17.24 0.38 -5.96
C SER A 23 17.43 -0.41 -7.26
N ASP A 24 18.17 0.18 -8.20
CA ASP A 24 18.57 -0.52 -9.44
C ASP A 24 19.60 -1.63 -9.21
N LYS A 25 20.12 -1.76 -7.97
CA LYS A 25 21.23 -2.67 -7.65
C LYS A 25 20.88 -3.55 -6.45
N PRO A 26 21.35 -4.81 -6.43
CA PRO A 26 21.25 -5.65 -5.26
C PRO A 26 21.90 -5.00 -4.02
N LEU A 27 21.20 -5.00 -2.89
CA LEU A 27 21.66 -4.40 -1.64
C LEU A 27 22.30 -5.45 -0.72
N THR A 28 23.25 -5.00 0.08
CA THR A 28 23.84 -5.78 1.19
C THR A 28 23.16 -5.42 2.50
N LEU A 29 23.36 -6.21 3.56
CA LEU A 29 22.87 -5.90 4.92
C LEU A 29 23.23 -4.46 5.34
N MET A 30 24.47 -4.04 5.15
CA MET A 30 24.92 -2.70 5.56
C MET A 30 24.26 -1.60 4.72
N ALA A 31 24.02 -1.85 3.43
CA ALA A 31 23.30 -0.91 2.58
C ALA A 31 21.83 -0.76 3.01
N VAL A 32 21.15 -1.88 3.32
CA VAL A 32 19.79 -1.88 3.84
C VAL A 32 19.69 -1.10 5.15
N ILE A 33 20.58 -1.37 6.12
CA ILE A 33 20.59 -0.64 7.41
C ILE A 33 20.77 0.87 7.19
N LYS A 34 21.68 1.25 6.29
CA LYS A 34 21.95 2.66 5.98
C LYS A 34 20.77 3.35 5.30
N GLU A 35 20.19 2.71 4.29
CA GLU A 35 19.09 3.26 3.49
C GLU A 35 17.82 3.42 4.34
N CYS A 36 17.45 2.38 5.07
CA CYS A 36 16.27 2.39 5.92
C CYS A 36 16.46 3.14 7.24
N LYS A 37 17.69 3.53 7.58
CA LYS A 37 18.08 4.18 8.83
C LYS A 37 17.62 3.39 10.07
N PHE A 38 17.77 2.07 10.03
CA PHE A 38 17.36 1.19 11.14
C PHE A 38 18.18 1.50 12.40
N LEU A 39 17.47 1.52 13.53
CA LEU A 39 18.08 1.65 14.86
C LEU A 39 18.34 0.27 15.49
N GLU A 40 17.69 -0.76 14.96
CA GLU A 40 17.84 -2.15 15.35
C GLU A 40 19.26 -2.67 15.09
N HIS A 41 19.70 -3.60 15.94
CA HIS A 41 21.00 -4.23 15.77
C HIS A 41 21.10 -4.97 14.43
N ARG A 42 22.28 -4.94 13.81
CA ARG A 42 22.55 -5.57 12.49
C ARG A 42 22.12 -7.03 12.41
N ASP A 43 22.24 -7.78 13.50
CA ASP A 43 21.92 -9.20 13.52
C ASP A 43 20.39 -9.44 13.43
N VAL A 44 19.59 -8.54 14.00
CA VAL A 44 18.12 -8.57 13.87
C VAL A 44 17.74 -8.36 12.41
N ILE A 45 18.30 -7.33 11.77
CA ILE A 45 18.05 -7.05 10.34
C ILE A 45 18.56 -8.21 9.47
N SER A 46 19.69 -8.82 9.83
CA SER A 46 20.20 -10.00 9.13
C SER A 46 19.22 -11.18 9.21
N CYS A 47 18.67 -11.47 10.39
CA CYS A 47 17.66 -12.51 10.55
C CYS A 47 16.43 -12.23 9.69
N ILE A 48 15.91 -11.00 9.71
CA ILE A 48 14.76 -10.59 8.89
C ILE A 48 15.04 -10.77 7.40
N LEU A 49 16.22 -10.38 6.90
CA LEU A 49 16.58 -10.59 5.49
C LEU A 49 16.58 -12.07 5.10
N TYR A 50 17.11 -12.95 5.96
CA TYR A 50 17.10 -14.39 5.70
C TYR A 50 15.69 -14.98 5.79
N ASP A 51 14.86 -14.51 6.71
CA ASP A 51 13.46 -14.92 6.81
C ASP A 51 12.66 -14.48 5.58
N MET A 52 12.83 -13.23 5.13
CA MET A 52 12.23 -12.72 3.89
C MET A 52 12.69 -13.51 2.66
N LYS A 53 13.97 -13.91 2.62
CA LYS A 53 14.48 -14.80 1.58
C LYS A 53 13.80 -16.18 1.63
N ASN A 54 13.62 -16.75 2.82
CA ASN A 54 12.93 -18.03 2.98
C ASN A 54 11.44 -17.96 2.62
N LYS A 55 10.82 -16.79 2.75
CA LYS A 55 9.45 -16.48 2.27
C LYS A 55 9.39 -16.16 0.77
N GLU A 56 10.50 -16.29 0.05
CA GLU A 56 10.62 -15.96 -1.38
C GLU A 56 10.34 -14.49 -1.72
N LEU A 57 10.50 -13.59 -0.75
CA LEU A 57 10.38 -12.14 -1.00
C LEU A 57 11.67 -11.56 -1.54
N LEU A 58 12.79 -12.14 -1.13
CA LEU A 58 14.13 -11.77 -1.55
C LEU A 58 14.87 -12.99 -2.10
N GLU A 59 15.82 -12.75 -3.00
CA GLU A 59 16.77 -13.76 -3.45
C GLU A 59 18.21 -13.28 -3.31
N VAL A 60 19.13 -14.23 -3.20
CA VAL A 60 20.56 -13.94 -3.14
C VAL A 60 21.10 -13.88 -4.56
N THR A 61 21.61 -12.72 -4.96
CA THR A 61 22.19 -12.54 -6.30
C THR A 61 23.66 -12.86 -6.36
N ASP A 62 24.39 -12.64 -5.25
CA ASP A 62 25.84 -12.74 -5.23
C ASP A 62 26.35 -12.94 -3.79
N ARG A 63 27.51 -13.57 -3.68
CA ARG A 63 28.24 -13.82 -2.43
C ARG A 63 29.72 -13.53 -2.65
N ILE A 64 30.18 -12.44 -2.06
CA ILE A 64 31.55 -11.96 -2.22
C ILE A 64 32.31 -12.22 -0.94
N LYS A 65 33.42 -12.97 -1.02
CA LYS A 65 34.34 -13.14 0.11
C LYS A 65 35.33 -11.97 0.14
N GLN A 66 35.31 -11.18 1.21
CA GLN A 66 36.27 -10.11 1.48
C GLN A 66 37.05 -10.44 2.76
N GLY A 67 38.24 -11.02 2.59
CA GLY A 67 39.03 -11.56 3.70
C GLY A 67 38.29 -12.70 4.41
N THR A 68 38.01 -12.53 5.70
CA THR A 68 37.24 -13.49 6.53
C THR A 68 35.73 -13.26 6.47
N VAL A 69 35.28 -12.16 5.85
CA VAL A 69 33.87 -11.76 5.82
C VAL A 69 33.21 -12.21 4.51
N LEU A 70 32.01 -12.79 4.62
CA LEU A 70 31.15 -13.08 3.49
C LEU A 70 30.09 -11.99 3.33
N ILE A 71 30.10 -11.28 2.22
CA ILE A 71 29.12 -10.26 1.87
C ILE A 71 28.08 -10.89 0.96
N THR A 72 26.82 -10.90 1.41
CA THR A 72 25.68 -11.38 0.61
C THR A 72 24.94 -10.18 0.03
N LYS A 73 24.63 -10.24 -1.26
CA LYS A 73 23.76 -9.27 -1.94
C LYS A 73 22.39 -9.89 -2.20
N PHE A 74 21.35 -9.10 -2.01
CA PHE A 74 19.97 -9.49 -2.16
C PHE A 74 19.25 -8.61 -3.18
N LYS A 75 18.20 -9.13 -3.81
CA LYS A 75 17.19 -8.35 -4.54
C LYS A 75 15.80 -8.90 -4.26
N THR A 76 14.76 -8.14 -4.55
CA THR A 76 13.39 -8.62 -4.60
C THR A 76 13.22 -9.69 -5.68
N THR A 77 12.38 -10.68 -5.39
CA THR A 77 11.99 -11.68 -6.40
C THR A 77 10.89 -11.11 -7.30
N ASP A 78 10.72 -11.69 -8.49
CA ASP A 78 9.60 -11.35 -9.38
C ASP A 78 8.23 -11.52 -8.70
N LYS A 79 8.13 -12.48 -7.78
CA LYS A 79 6.93 -12.70 -6.96
C LYS A 79 6.68 -11.52 -6.02
N ALA A 80 7.71 -11.02 -5.33
CA ALA A 80 7.56 -9.86 -4.46
C ALA A 80 7.22 -8.58 -5.25
N GLU A 81 7.85 -8.38 -6.42
CA GLU A 81 7.50 -7.27 -7.31
C GLU A 81 6.03 -7.34 -7.71
N LYS A 82 5.58 -8.51 -8.17
CA LYS A 82 4.18 -8.73 -8.55
C LYS A 82 3.20 -8.50 -7.40
N ASP A 83 3.52 -9.02 -6.22
CA ASP A 83 2.60 -8.99 -5.06
C ASP A 83 2.48 -7.58 -4.47
N TYR A 84 3.57 -6.80 -4.41
CA TYR A 84 3.60 -5.55 -3.65
C TYR A 84 3.75 -4.28 -4.50
N PHE A 85 4.24 -4.38 -5.74
CA PHE A 85 4.67 -3.21 -6.50
C PHE A 85 4.03 -3.11 -7.89
N ASP A 86 3.81 -4.23 -8.58
CA ASP A 86 3.12 -4.28 -9.88
C ASP A 86 1.60 -4.44 -9.71
N ILE A 87 0.99 -3.44 -9.08
CA ILE A 87 -0.45 -3.43 -8.80
C ILE A 87 -1.25 -3.31 -10.11
N ASP A 88 -2.04 -4.34 -10.43
CA ASP A 88 -2.98 -4.33 -11.55
C ASP A 88 -4.17 -3.43 -11.26
N CYS A 89 -4.12 -2.21 -11.78
CA CYS A 89 -5.16 -1.19 -11.59
C CYS A 89 -6.52 -1.59 -12.21
N SER A 90 -6.55 -2.55 -13.15
CA SER A 90 -7.82 -3.01 -13.76
C SER A 90 -8.72 -3.74 -12.78
N GLN A 91 -8.15 -4.24 -11.68
CA GLN A 91 -8.87 -4.87 -10.58
C GLN A 91 -9.67 -3.86 -9.74
N ILE A 92 -9.31 -2.58 -9.79
CA ILE A 92 -9.99 -1.49 -9.10
C ILE A 92 -11.10 -0.94 -9.99
N GLY A 93 -10.76 -0.62 -11.24
CA GLY A 93 -11.72 -0.10 -12.21
C GLY A 93 -11.13 0.05 -13.62
N THR A 94 -12.00 0.16 -14.61
CA THR A 94 -11.62 0.20 -16.03
C THR A 94 -11.71 1.59 -16.67
N ALA A 95 -12.11 2.61 -15.90
CA ALA A 95 -12.16 3.98 -16.42
C ALA A 95 -10.74 4.53 -16.68
N GLU A 96 -10.61 5.38 -17.69
CA GLU A 96 -9.32 5.85 -18.24
C GLU A 96 -8.41 6.47 -17.18
N ASP A 97 -8.97 7.18 -16.20
CA ASP A 97 -8.21 7.88 -15.17
C ASP A 97 -7.89 7.05 -13.92
N ILE A 98 -8.47 5.85 -13.74
CA ILE A 98 -8.28 5.00 -12.56
C ILE A 98 -6.81 4.64 -12.37
N SER A 99 -6.11 4.23 -13.44
CA SER A 99 -4.70 3.85 -13.37
C SER A 99 -3.83 5.01 -12.84
N TYR A 100 -4.05 6.22 -13.35
CA TYR A 100 -3.31 7.40 -12.90
C TYR A 100 -3.62 7.74 -11.44
N VAL A 101 -4.90 7.72 -11.02
CA VAL A 101 -5.30 8.04 -9.65
C VAL A 101 -4.73 7.01 -8.66
N THR A 102 -4.83 5.74 -8.99
CA THR A 102 -4.29 4.62 -8.22
C THR A 102 -2.79 4.77 -7.99
N GLN A 103 -2.01 5.03 -9.05
CA GLN A 103 -0.56 5.21 -8.94
C GLN A 103 -0.18 6.40 -8.04
N LYS A 104 -0.94 7.51 -8.11
CA LYS A 104 -0.73 8.67 -7.23
C LYS A 104 -1.01 8.33 -5.76
N ALA A 105 -2.08 7.59 -5.50
CA ALA A 105 -2.42 7.13 -4.14
C ALA A 105 -1.33 6.19 -3.59
N ILE A 106 -0.93 5.17 -4.35
CA ILE A 106 0.13 4.22 -3.94
C ILE A 106 1.43 4.97 -3.63
N LYS A 107 1.85 5.86 -4.54
CA LYS A 107 3.07 6.66 -4.35
C LYS A 107 2.99 7.47 -3.05
N HIS A 108 1.87 8.15 -2.81
CA HIS A 108 1.68 8.95 -1.60
C HIS A 108 1.85 8.13 -0.32
N TYR A 109 1.19 6.96 -0.22
CA TYR A 109 1.32 6.12 0.98
C TYR A 109 2.72 5.56 1.17
N ARG A 110 3.40 5.18 0.07
CA ARG A 110 4.79 4.71 0.12
C ARG A 110 5.74 5.81 0.59
N GLU A 111 5.56 7.04 0.14
CA GLU A 111 6.35 8.21 0.59
C GLU A 111 6.14 8.52 2.08
N LEU A 112 4.92 8.26 2.61
CA LEU A 112 4.64 8.34 4.04
C LEU A 112 5.16 7.13 4.85
N GLY A 113 5.67 6.09 4.18
CA GLY A 113 6.12 4.86 4.82
C GLY A 113 4.99 3.92 5.25
N TYR A 114 3.77 4.14 4.75
CA TYR A 114 2.61 3.31 5.06
C TYR A 114 2.66 2.05 4.19
N PHE A 115 2.17 0.93 4.72
CA PHE A 115 1.86 -0.22 3.86
C PHE A 115 0.68 0.13 2.97
N ILE A 116 0.69 -0.33 1.72
CA ILE A 116 -0.42 -0.14 0.77
C ILE A 116 -0.49 -1.37 -0.14
N ALA A 117 -1.69 -1.91 -0.33
CA ALA A 117 -1.94 -3.03 -1.23
C ALA A 117 -3.37 -3.00 -1.77
N VAL A 118 -3.62 -3.73 -2.86
CA VAL A 118 -4.98 -3.97 -3.37
C VAL A 118 -5.76 -4.79 -2.35
N ALA A 119 -7.02 -4.42 -2.15
CA ALA A 119 -7.91 -5.21 -1.32
C ALA A 119 -8.23 -6.56 -1.99
N ASN A 120 -8.66 -7.55 -1.22
CA ASN A 120 -9.11 -8.81 -1.80
C ASN A 120 -10.32 -8.57 -2.72
N GLN A 121 -10.18 -8.97 -3.99
CA GLN A 121 -11.20 -8.79 -5.04
C GLN A 121 -12.14 -9.99 -5.18
N ASP A 122 -12.11 -10.96 -4.27
CA ASP A 122 -13.06 -12.08 -4.21
C ASP A 122 -14.50 -11.55 -4.08
N ILE A 123 -15.21 -11.52 -5.22
CA ILE A 123 -16.56 -10.93 -5.31
C ILE A 123 -17.56 -11.85 -4.59
N GLN A 124 -17.92 -11.49 -3.36
CA GLN A 124 -19.04 -12.09 -2.64
C GLN A 124 -20.27 -11.18 -2.75
N LYS A 125 -21.35 -11.71 -3.33
CA LYS A 125 -22.59 -10.96 -3.52
C LYS A 125 -23.08 -10.38 -2.19
N GLY A 126 -23.31 -9.07 -2.15
CA GLY A 126 -23.82 -8.36 -0.97
C GLY A 126 -22.76 -8.00 0.08
N LYS A 127 -21.46 -8.21 -0.18
CA LYS A 127 -20.39 -7.72 0.69
C LYS A 127 -19.71 -6.50 0.09
N TYR A 128 -19.52 -5.48 0.93
CA TYR A 128 -18.69 -4.33 0.61
C TYR A 128 -17.21 -4.71 0.57
N ARG A 129 -16.45 -3.96 -0.23
CA ARG A 129 -14.99 -4.00 -0.31
C ARG A 129 -14.47 -2.60 -0.52
N THR A 130 -13.21 -2.38 -0.18
CA THR A 130 -12.46 -1.17 -0.58
C THR A 130 -11.61 -1.50 -1.80
N ASP A 131 -11.07 -0.49 -2.48
CA ASP A 131 -10.19 -0.71 -3.62
C ASP A 131 -8.77 -1.05 -3.16
N LEU A 132 -8.25 -0.25 -2.24
CA LEU A 132 -6.92 -0.37 -1.67
C LEU A 132 -7.00 -0.31 -0.14
N VAL A 133 -6.04 -0.96 0.52
CA VAL A 133 -5.88 -0.90 1.98
C VAL A 133 -4.52 -0.31 2.30
N ALA A 134 -4.53 0.82 3.02
CA ALA A 134 -3.33 1.37 3.63
C ALA A 134 -3.23 0.97 5.11
N TYR A 135 -2.03 0.87 5.65
CA TYR A 135 -1.80 0.71 7.08
C TYR A 135 -0.75 1.72 7.59
N ASN A 136 -1.18 2.56 8.52
CA ASN A 136 -0.34 3.50 9.24
C ASN A 136 0.29 2.78 10.43
N TYR A 137 1.60 2.51 10.37
CA TYR A 137 2.30 1.83 11.44
C TYR A 137 2.40 2.63 12.75
N GLU A 138 2.42 3.97 12.66
CA GLU A 138 2.55 4.85 13.83
C GLU A 138 1.25 4.88 14.64
N GLU A 139 0.12 5.07 13.95
CA GLU A 139 -1.21 5.09 14.58
C GLU A 139 -1.80 3.69 14.77
N LYS A 140 -1.16 2.66 14.20
CA LYS A 140 -1.62 1.26 14.19
C LYS A 140 -3.04 1.14 13.64
N SER A 141 -3.32 1.87 12.56
CA SER A 141 -4.65 2.00 11.98
C SER A 141 -4.65 1.57 10.51
N ALA A 142 -5.68 0.81 10.13
CA ALA A 142 -5.96 0.48 8.74
C ALA A 142 -6.87 1.54 8.12
N ILE A 143 -6.59 1.89 6.87
CA ILE A 143 -7.26 2.95 6.12
C ILE A 143 -7.89 2.31 4.88
N SER A 144 -9.19 2.56 4.68
CA SER A 144 -9.89 2.26 3.43
C SER A 144 -9.49 3.30 2.40
N VAL A 145 -9.00 2.88 1.24
CA VAL A 145 -8.56 3.80 0.20
C VAL A 145 -9.39 3.53 -1.05
N GLU A 146 -10.22 4.50 -1.41
CA GLU A 146 -11.15 4.41 -2.53
C GLU A 146 -10.67 5.28 -3.70
N ILE A 147 -10.71 4.72 -4.90
CA ILE A 147 -10.25 5.35 -6.13
C ILE A 147 -11.47 5.66 -7.01
N GLU A 148 -11.81 6.93 -7.13
CA GLU A 148 -13.02 7.37 -7.83
C GLU A 148 -12.69 8.00 -9.17
N SER A 149 -13.21 7.42 -10.25
CA SER A 149 -13.06 7.98 -11.59
C SER A 149 -13.77 9.32 -11.71
N HIS A 150 -13.27 10.20 -12.58
CA HIS A 150 -13.87 11.51 -12.82
C HIS A 150 -15.36 11.41 -13.17
N ASN A 151 -15.72 10.42 -13.99
CA ASN A 151 -17.09 10.23 -14.48
C ASN A 151 -18.01 9.68 -13.38
N GLU A 152 -17.54 8.70 -12.58
CA GLU A 152 -18.33 8.11 -11.50
C GLU A 152 -18.74 9.15 -10.45
N VAL A 153 -17.84 10.07 -10.11
CA VAL A 153 -18.13 11.20 -9.23
C VAL A 153 -19.27 12.08 -9.78
N VAL A 154 -19.44 12.17 -11.10
CA VAL A 154 -20.50 12.97 -11.74
C VAL A 154 -21.79 12.18 -11.91
N SER A 155 -21.71 10.94 -12.39
CA SER A 155 -22.88 10.16 -12.82
C SER A 155 -23.46 9.26 -11.74
N HIS A 156 -22.69 8.90 -10.72
CA HIS A 156 -23.08 7.92 -9.70
C HIS A 156 -22.72 8.41 -8.29
N PHE A 157 -23.14 9.63 -7.93
CA PHE A 157 -22.84 10.24 -6.63
C PHE A 157 -23.19 9.34 -5.43
N ASN A 158 -24.29 8.58 -5.50
CA ASN A 158 -24.70 7.65 -4.45
C ASN A 158 -23.67 6.53 -4.21
N HIS A 159 -22.96 6.09 -5.25
CA HIS A 159 -21.91 5.07 -5.12
C HIS A 159 -20.70 5.65 -4.39
N VAL A 160 -20.28 6.87 -4.77
CA VAL A 160 -19.17 7.57 -4.10
C VAL A 160 -19.50 7.84 -2.62
N LEU A 161 -20.73 8.27 -2.33
CA LEU A 161 -21.19 8.49 -0.95
C LEU A 161 -21.18 7.19 -0.13
N LEU A 162 -21.60 6.08 -0.74
CA LEU A 162 -21.52 4.76 -0.11
C LEU A 162 -20.05 4.36 0.18
N ASN A 163 -19.14 4.59 -0.76
CA ASN A 163 -17.71 4.32 -0.57
C ASN A 163 -17.12 5.14 0.60
N MET A 164 -17.55 6.40 0.75
CA MET A 164 -17.15 7.27 1.87
C MET A 164 -17.70 6.85 3.25
N THR A 165 -18.68 5.95 3.31
CA THR A 165 -19.39 5.60 4.56
C THR A 165 -19.22 4.14 4.98
N LYS A 166 -19.15 3.20 4.00
CA LYS A 166 -19.09 1.75 4.26
C LYS A 166 -17.81 1.28 4.99
N TRP A 167 -16.73 2.06 4.97
CA TRP A 167 -15.43 1.70 5.55
C TRP A 167 -15.51 1.36 7.05
N LYS A 168 -16.43 1.99 7.79
CA LYS A 168 -16.65 1.78 9.22
C LYS A 168 -17.11 0.35 9.49
N GLU A 169 -18.03 -0.16 8.66
CA GLU A 169 -18.52 -1.55 8.74
C GLU A 169 -17.45 -2.57 8.34
N LEU A 170 -16.51 -2.16 7.49
CA LEU A 170 -15.36 -2.97 7.09
C LEU A 170 -14.24 -3.01 8.14
N GLY A 171 -14.38 -2.25 9.23
CA GLY A 171 -13.42 -2.23 10.35
C GLY A 171 -12.19 -1.35 10.13
N PHE A 172 -12.24 -0.42 9.17
CA PHE A 172 -11.19 0.58 8.99
C PHE A 172 -11.34 1.72 10.01
N ALA A 173 -10.23 2.41 10.29
CA ALA A 173 -10.23 3.56 11.20
C ALA A 173 -10.67 4.85 10.50
N GLU A 174 -10.40 4.97 9.20
CA GLU A 174 -10.72 6.11 8.36
C GLU A 174 -10.82 5.68 6.88
N CYS A 175 -11.36 6.58 6.05
CA CYS A 175 -11.46 6.42 4.60
C CYS A 175 -10.80 7.58 3.86
N HIS A 176 -9.98 7.25 2.88
CA HIS A 176 -9.33 8.21 2.01
C HIS A 176 -9.84 8.02 0.59
N VAL A 177 -10.48 9.05 0.04
CA VAL A 177 -11.04 9.01 -1.32
C VAL A 177 -10.19 9.86 -2.26
N TRP A 178 -9.74 9.25 -3.35
CA TRP A 178 -8.88 9.87 -4.35
C TRP A 178 -9.64 10.05 -5.67
N SER A 179 -9.55 11.24 -6.27
CA SER A 179 -10.14 11.49 -7.59
C SER A 179 -9.46 12.64 -8.32
N LYS A 180 -9.61 12.71 -9.64
CA LYS A 180 -9.36 13.94 -10.41
C LYS A 180 -10.47 14.98 -10.25
N ASN A 181 -11.66 14.57 -9.81
CA ASN A 181 -12.82 15.45 -9.76
C ASN A 181 -13.00 16.09 -8.37
N LYS A 182 -12.92 17.42 -8.31
CA LYS A 182 -13.09 18.18 -7.06
C LYS A 182 -14.46 17.99 -6.38
N LYS A 183 -15.47 17.50 -7.11
CA LYS A 183 -16.81 17.23 -6.57
C LYS A 183 -16.83 16.17 -5.46
N ILE A 184 -15.79 15.35 -5.28
CA ILE A 184 -15.69 14.47 -4.11
C ILE A 184 -15.76 15.25 -2.79
N ASN A 185 -15.33 16.51 -2.77
CA ASN A 185 -15.46 17.36 -1.59
C ASN A 185 -16.92 17.73 -1.32
N GLU A 186 -17.69 18.05 -2.35
CA GLU A 186 -19.12 18.35 -2.23
C GLU A 186 -19.89 17.12 -1.73
N ILE A 187 -19.55 15.93 -2.24
CA ILE A 187 -20.16 14.66 -1.80
C ILE A 187 -19.84 14.38 -0.32
N LYS A 188 -18.60 14.59 0.11
CA LYS A 188 -18.21 14.47 1.52
C LYS A 188 -19.05 15.40 2.41
N GLU A 189 -19.38 16.60 1.93
CA GLU A 189 -20.18 17.54 2.72
C GLU A 189 -21.62 17.07 2.97
N MET A 190 -22.14 16.15 2.14
CA MET A 190 -23.47 15.54 2.26
C MET A 190 -23.54 14.41 3.32
N ILE A 191 -22.43 14.04 3.94
CA ILE A 191 -22.42 13.02 5.01
C ILE A 191 -23.00 13.64 6.28
N ASP A 192 -24.18 13.18 6.69
CA ASP A 192 -24.88 13.67 7.89
C ASP A 192 -24.19 13.27 9.20
N GLU A 193 -23.60 12.07 9.26
CA GLU A 193 -22.92 11.58 10.46
C GLU A 193 -21.56 12.27 10.62
N HIS A 194 -21.51 13.26 11.51
CA HIS A 194 -20.31 14.06 11.79
C HIS A 194 -19.07 13.20 12.10
N GLU A 195 -19.22 12.11 12.87
CA GLU A 195 -18.10 11.21 13.18
C GLU A 195 -17.51 10.57 11.91
N ILE A 196 -18.36 10.15 10.97
CA ILE A 196 -17.91 9.58 9.70
C ILE A 196 -17.24 10.65 8.86
N LYS A 197 -17.87 11.82 8.72
CA LYS A 197 -17.36 12.92 7.89
C LYS A 197 -15.95 13.36 8.26
N TYR A 198 -15.60 13.40 9.55
CA TYR A 198 -14.26 13.79 10.02
C TYR A 198 -13.18 12.74 9.71
N LYS A 199 -13.58 11.47 9.62
CA LYS A 199 -12.71 10.34 9.28
C LYS A 199 -12.66 10.06 7.78
N VAL A 200 -13.31 10.89 6.95
CA VAL A 200 -13.16 10.86 5.50
C VAL A 200 -12.17 11.94 5.06
N LYS A 201 -11.06 11.56 4.44
CA LYS A 201 -10.11 12.50 3.79
C LYS A 201 -10.26 12.41 2.28
N THR A 202 -10.25 13.56 1.61
CA THR A 202 -10.40 13.65 0.15
C THR A 202 -9.11 14.18 -0.47
N PHE A 203 -8.69 13.54 -1.56
CA PHE A 203 -7.48 13.89 -2.30
C PHE A 203 -7.85 14.15 -3.75
N VAL A 204 -7.75 15.43 -4.15
CA VAL A 204 -7.99 15.84 -5.53
C VAL A 204 -6.64 15.95 -6.24
N ILE A 205 -6.45 15.15 -7.29
CA ILE A 205 -5.21 15.16 -8.07
C ILE A 205 -5.42 15.87 -9.41
N SER A 206 -4.40 16.63 -9.81
CA SER A 206 -4.32 17.30 -11.12
C SER A 206 -3.59 16.44 -12.16
#